data_AF-D8DUY4-F1
#
_entry.id   AF-D8DUY4-F1
#
_cell.length_a   1.000
_cell.length_b   1.000
_cell.length_c   1.000
_cell.angle_alpha   90.00
_cell.angle_beta   90.00
_cell.angle_gamma   90.00
#
_symmetry.space_group_name_H-M   'P 1'
#
loop_
_entity.id
_entity.type
_entity.pdbx_description
1 polymer ?
#
loop_
_entity_poly.entity_id
_entity_poly.type
_entity_poly.pdbx_seq_one_letter_code
_entity_poly.pdbx_strand_id
1 'polypeptide(L)'
;MAHSIVIHQAKGTYRIQRNLYAQPQIVIHASAGDSLQLRKDLKRFELYCEAKRLQTYHNPKMERLVKQTFGINILLPVDMNSSMKKKDFLWLSNNSAAGMKNVVICRGNIDKMLANYLKGETDDMYMKRITPCKNSGLWEMKGDAMGGPYRMRQIKDGKQRDLTILTFVYAPSMKKRNLIQQLEAVLYTINYGRK
;
A
#
# COMPACT_ATOMS: atom_id res chain seq x y z
N MET A 1 2.23 23.69 -2.01
CA MET A 1 1.79 24.09 -0.65
C MET A 1 2.34 23.09 0.37
N ALA A 2 2.81 23.55 1.53
CA ALA A 2 3.24 22.67 2.61
C ALA A 2 2.01 22.09 3.33
N HIS A 3 1.82 20.76 3.25
CA HIS A 3 0.69 20.09 3.91
C HIS A 3 0.99 19.79 5.39
N SER A 4 2.26 19.87 5.81
CA SER A 4 2.70 19.68 7.19
C SER A 4 3.56 20.86 7.65
N ILE A 5 3.24 21.39 8.83
CA ILE A 5 4.02 22.44 9.51
C ILE A 5 4.39 21.90 10.90
N VAL A 6 5.66 21.99 11.26
CA VAL A 6 6.15 21.63 12.60
C VAL A 6 6.70 22.89 13.26
N ILE A 7 6.14 23.23 14.42
CA ILE A 7 6.56 24.38 15.24
C ILE A 7 7.29 23.83 16.45
N HIS A 8 8.59 24.09 16.53
CA HIS A 8 9.37 23.73 17.70
C HIS A 8 9.02 24.63 18.89
N GLN A 9 8.83 24.03 20.07
CA GLN A 9 8.61 24.76 21.32
C GLN A 9 9.53 24.22 22.43
N ALA A 10 10.29 25.11 23.07
CA ALA A 10 11.16 24.76 24.18
C ALA A 10 10.40 24.46 25.49
N LYS A 11 9.21 25.05 25.65
CA LYS A 11 8.26 24.81 26.75
C LYS A 11 6.86 24.70 26.16
N GLY A 12 6.12 23.65 26.52
CA GLY A 12 4.76 23.41 26.02
C GLY A 12 4.42 21.92 25.92
N THR A 13 3.14 21.62 25.76
CA THR A 13 2.64 20.26 25.52
C THR A 13 2.49 20.00 24.03
N TYR A 14 2.67 18.74 23.63
CA TYR A 14 2.49 18.32 22.24
C TYR A 14 1.05 18.60 21.76
N ARG A 15 0.90 19.38 20.69
CA ARG A 15 -0.41 19.81 20.17
C ARG A 15 -0.49 19.65 18.67
N ILE A 16 -1.63 19.15 18.20
CA ILE A 16 -1.95 19.02 16.77
C ILE A 16 -3.14 19.90 16.42
N GLN A 17 -3.00 20.69 15.36
CA GLN A 17 -4.08 21.41 14.69
C GLN A 17 -4.21 20.89 13.26
N ARG A 18 -5.43 20.90 12.72
CA ARG A 18 -5.71 20.42 11.36
C ARG A 18 -6.39 21.51 10.55
N ASN A 19 -6.07 21.57 9.26
CA ASN A 19 -6.72 22.44 8.29
C ASN A 19 -6.75 23.94 8.67
N LEU A 20 -5.67 24.44 9.29
CA LEU A 20 -5.61 25.81 9.78
C LEU A 20 -5.48 26.84 8.63
N TYR A 21 -4.66 26.53 7.62
CA TYR A 21 -4.38 27.43 6.49
C TYR A 21 -4.62 26.79 5.10
N ALA A 22 -4.63 25.45 5.02
CA ALA A 22 -4.83 24.72 3.77
C ALA A 22 -5.56 23.39 4.04
N GLN A 23 -6.06 22.73 2.98
CA GLN A 23 -6.74 21.44 3.12
C GLN A 23 -6.23 20.41 2.08
N PRO A 24 -5.77 19.22 2.50
CA PRO A 24 -5.52 18.80 3.89
C PRO A 24 -4.25 19.45 4.47
N GLN A 25 -4.28 19.85 5.75
CA GLN A 25 -3.09 20.33 6.47
C GLN A 25 -3.00 19.82 7.91
N ILE A 26 -1.79 19.60 8.40
CA ILE A 26 -1.48 19.38 9.82
C ILE A 26 -0.44 20.40 10.32
N VAL A 27 -0.68 20.97 11.49
CA VAL A 27 0.26 21.82 12.22
C VAL A 27 0.55 21.14 13.56
N ILE A 28 1.82 20.83 13.82
CA ILE A 28 2.23 20.11 15.02
C ILE A 28 3.18 21.00 15.83
N HIS A 29 2.79 21.30 17.06
CA HIS A 29 3.67 21.91 18.06
C HIS A 29 4.35 20.79 18.84
N ALA A 30 5.68 20.76 18.81
CA ALA A 30 6.45 19.66 19.40
C ALA A 30 7.75 20.15 20.07
N SER A 31 8.16 19.44 21.10
CA SER A 31 9.45 19.61 21.79
C SER A 31 10.46 18.54 21.33
N ALA A 32 11.71 18.62 21.79
CA ALA A 32 12.75 17.66 21.44
C ALA A 32 12.41 16.21 21.88
N GLY A 33 11.66 16.05 22.98
CA GLY A 33 11.23 14.73 23.49
C GLY A 33 10.17 14.04 22.64
N ASP A 34 9.48 14.75 21.76
CA ASP A 34 8.31 14.25 21.02
C ASP A 34 8.66 13.60 19.68
N SER A 35 9.94 13.45 19.35
CA SER A 35 10.41 13.00 18.02
C SER A 35 9.73 11.72 17.53
N LEU A 36 9.50 10.75 18.42
CA LEU A 36 8.84 9.49 18.08
C LEU A 36 7.35 9.69 17.75
N GLN A 37 6.64 10.50 18.54
CA GLN A 37 5.22 10.81 18.35
C GLN A 37 5.02 11.64 17.08
N LEU A 38 5.85 12.68 16.91
CA LEU A 38 5.89 13.54 15.72
C LEU A 38 6.04 12.71 14.44
N ARG A 39 7.02 11.80 14.41
CA ARG A 39 7.24 10.92 13.24
C ARG A 39 6.04 10.05 12.93
N LYS A 40 5.37 9.50 13.96
CA LYS A 40 4.16 8.67 13.78
C LYS A 40 3.01 9.50 13.19
N ASP A 41 2.78 10.69 13.71
CA ASP A 41 1.65 11.53 13.30
C ASP A 41 1.86 12.14 11.90
N LEU A 42 3.08 12.55 11.57
CA LEU A 42 3.43 12.97 10.20
C LEU A 42 3.19 11.82 9.21
N LYS A 43 3.68 10.61 9.50
CA LYS A 43 3.49 9.46 8.61
C LYS A 43 2.00 9.11 8.44
N ARG A 44 1.21 9.16 9.52
CA ARG A 44 -0.25 8.96 9.46
C ARG A 44 -0.93 10.02 8.61
N PHE A 45 -0.50 11.27 8.72
CA PHE A 45 -1.07 12.36 7.93
C PHE A 45 -0.74 12.23 6.45
N GLU A 46 0.49 11.84 6.08
CA GLU A 46 0.83 11.55 4.69
C GLU A 46 -0.05 10.41 4.12
N LEU A 47 -0.23 9.32 4.87
CA LEU A 47 -1.13 8.22 4.48
C LEU A 47 -2.59 8.68 4.34
N TYR A 48 -3.06 9.56 5.25
CA TYR A 48 -4.39 10.15 5.16
C TYR A 48 -4.57 10.98 3.88
N CYS A 49 -3.57 11.77 3.49
CA CYS A 49 -3.61 12.56 2.26
C CYS A 49 -3.73 11.65 1.02
N GLU A 50 -2.95 10.57 0.97
CA GLU A 50 -3.02 9.61 -0.13
C GLU A 50 -4.36 8.83 -0.15
N ALA A 51 -4.89 8.46 1.02
CA ALA A 51 -6.22 7.85 1.11
C ALA A 51 -7.33 8.80 0.66
N LYS A 52 -7.24 10.10 0.98
CA LYS A 52 -8.17 11.12 0.50
C LYS A 52 -8.07 11.30 -1.01
N ARG A 53 -6.85 11.29 -1.56
CA ARG A 53 -6.64 11.33 -3.02
C ARG A 53 -7.29 10.14 -3.72
N LEU A 54 -7.22 8.95 -3.15
CA LEU A 54 -7.92 7.76 -3.66
C LEU A 54 -9.44 7.92 -3.60
N GLN A 55 -10.03 8.75 -2.76
CA GLN A 55 -11.48 8.97 -2.81
C GLN A 55 -11.92 9.76 -4.05
N THR A 56 -11.01 10.55 -4.62
CA THR A 56 -11.30 11.39 -5.80
C THR A 56 -10.80 10.75 -7.08
N TYR A 57 -9.61 10.12 -7.05
CA TYR A 57 -8.92 9.59 -8.22
C TYR A 57 -8.70 8.09 -8.06
N HIS A 58 -9.74 7.32 -8.37
CA HIS A 58 -9.72 5.87 -8.24
C HIS A 58 -10.22 5.13 -9.48
N ASN A 59 -10.20 3.80 -9.43
CA ASN A 59 -10.48 2.94 -10.57
C ASN A 59 -11.71 2.05 -10.31
N PRO A 60 -12.94 2.55 -10.54
CA PRO A 60 -14.17 1.78 -10.32
C PRO A 60 -14.24 0.46 -11.10
N LYS A 61 -13.55 0.36 -12.24
CA LYS A 61 -13.52 -0.87 -13.05
C LYS A 61 -12.79 -1.99 -12.30
N MET A 62 -11.57 -1.74 -11.84
CA MET A 62 -10.79 -2.75 -11.11
C MET A 62 -11.38 -3.02 -9.72
N GLU A 63 -11.98 -2.03 -9.08
CA GLU A 63 -12.63 -2.20 -7.77
C GLU A 63 -13.83 -3.14 -7.85
N ARG A 64 -14.63 -3.06 -8.92
CA ARG A 64 -15.72 -4.03 -9.18
C ARG A 64 -15.18 -5.44 -9.34
N LEU A 65 -14.05 -5.62 -10.04
CA LEU A 65 -13.41 -6.93 -10.19
C LEU A 65 -12.98 -7.51 -8.83
N VAL A 66 -12.40 -6.68 -7.96
CA VAL A 66 -12.03 -7.09 -6.59
C VAL A 66 -13.28 -7.46 -5.79
N LYS A 67 -14.32 -6.63 -5.83
CA LYS A 67 -15.58 -6.87 -5.11
C LYS A 67 -16.26 -8.16 -5.55
N GLN A 68 -16.32 -8.42 -6.86
CA GLN A 68 -16.90 -9.64 -7.42
C GLN A 68 -16.07 -10.89 -7.07
N THR A 69 -14.75 -10.77 -6.97
CA THR A 69 -13.86 -11.92 -6.75
C THR A 69 -13.69 -12.26 -5.27
N PHE A 70 -13.61 -11.25 -4.39
CA PHE A 70 -13.29 -11.45 -2.97
C PHE A 70 -14.32 -10.86 -1.99
N GLY A 71 -15.33 -10.16 -2.48
CA GLY A 71 -16.39 -9.59 -1.62
C GLY A 71 -15.95 -8.40 -0.76
N ILE A 72 -14.80 -7.79 -1.05
CA ILE A 72 -14.31 -6.59 -0.35
C ILE A 72 -14.44 -5.35 -1.22
N ASN A 73 -14.66 -4.20 -0.60
CA ASN A 73 -14.43 -2.92 -1.24
C ASN A 73 -13.00 -2.47 -0.94
N ILE A 74 -12.35 -1.90 -1.94
CA ILE A 74 -11.02 -1.30 -1.88
C ILE A 74 -11.02 -0.13 -2.86
N LEU A 75 -10.25 0.92 -2.59
CA LEU A 75 -10.00 1.97 -3.59
C LEU A 75 -8.67 1.69 -4.27
N LEU A 76 -8.65 1.73 -5.60
CA LEU A 76 -7.47 1.45 -6.40
C LEU A 76 -7.03 2.69 -7.17
N PRO A 77 -5.71 2.94 -7.31
CA PRO A 77 -5.22 4.04 -8.15
C PRO A 77 -5.77 3.95 -9.58
N VAL A 78 -6.12 5.11 -10.15
CA VAL A 78 -6.71 5.20 -11.51
C VAL A 78 -5.84 4.53 -12.59
N ASP A 79 -4.51 4.51 -12.39
CA ASP A 79 -3.54 3.96 -13.34
C ASP A 79 -3.42 2.42 -13.31
N MET A 80 -4.15 1.70 -12.44
CA MET A 80 -4.18 0.23 -12.42
C MET A 80 -4.95 -0.33 -13.62
N ASN A 81 -4.25 -0.54 -14.73
CA ASN A 81 -4.83 -0.90 -16.03
C ASN A 81 -4.72 -2.40 -16.38
N SER A 82 -3.86 -3.14 -15.69
CA SER A 82 -3.55 -4.54 -15.98
C SER A 82 -4.04 -5.45 -14.87
N SER A 83 -4.51 -6.64 -15.22
CA SER A 83 -5.00 -7.62 -14.24
C SER A 83 -4.77 -9.05 -14.69
N MET A 84 -4.41 -9.92 -13.75
CA MET A 84 -4.38 -11.38 -13.93
C MET A 84 -5.22 -12.04 -12.85
N LYS A 85 -6.25 -12.77 -13.27
CA LYS A 85 -7.13 -13.54 -12.38
C LYS A 85 -6.81 -15.03 -12.48
N LYS A 86 -6.65 -15.69 -11.33
CA LYS A 86 -6.53 -17.14 -11.18
C LYS A 86 -7.43 -17.59 -10.02
N LYS A 87 -7.45 -18.89 -9.72
CA LYS A 87 -8.20 -19.41 -8.56
C LYS A 87 -7.63 -18.82 -7.27
N ASP A 88 -8.50 -18.19 -6.47
CA ASP A 88 -8.16 -17.56 -5.19
C ASP A 88 -7.02 -16.51 -5.27
N PHE A 89 -6.77 -15.93 -6.44
CA PHE A 89 -5.68 -15.00 -6.68
C PHE A 89 -6.04 -13.95 -7.75
N LEU A 90 -5.71 -12.70 -7.46
CA LEU A 90 -5.82 -11.58 -8.39
C LEU A 90 -4.58 -10.71 -8.24
N TRP A 91 -3.91 -10.46 -9.35
CA TRP A 91 -2.85 -9.46 -9.46
C TRP A 91 -3.35 -8.30 -10.31
N LEU A 92 -3.07 -7.08 -9.87
CA LEU A 92 -3.38 -5.81 -10.53
C LEU A 92 -2.11 -4.99 -10.64
N SER A 93 -1.91 -4.32 -11.77
CA SER A 93 -0.73 -3.49 -12.01
C SER A 93 -1.04 -2.29 -12.90
N ASN A 94 -0.23 -1.23 -12.78
CA ASN A 94 -0.21 -0.14 -13.75
C ASN A 94 0.71 -0.41 -14.95
N ASN A 95 1.47 -1.52 -14.92
CA ASN A 95 2.44 -1.95 -15.93
C ASN A 95 3.39 -0.84 -16.42
N SER A 96 3.75 0.09 -15.53
CA SER A 96 4.63 1.20 -15.87
C SER A 96 6.09 0.75 -15.90
N ALA A 97 6.79 1.01 -17.01
CA ALA A 97 8.22 0.71 -17.16
C ALA A 97 9.11 1.45 -16.16
N ALA A 98 8.70 2.64 -15.70
CA ALA A 98 9.50 3.49 -14.82
C ALA A 98 9.25 3.19 -13.33
N GLY A 99 7.99 2.95 -12.96
CA GLY A 99 7.56 2.75 -11.58
C GLY A 99 6.31 1.88 -11.50
N MET A 100 6.51 0.57 -11.61
CA MET A 100 5.43 -0.41 -11.59
C MET A 100 4.87 -0.53 -10.17
N LYS A 101 3.58 -0.23 -10.03
CA LYS A 101 2.80 -0.41 -8.81
C LYS A 101 1.92 -1.63 -8.97
N ASN A 102 1.96 -2.51 -7.96
CA ASN A 102 1.28 -3.79 -8.01
C ASN A 102 0.44 -4.01 -6.76
N VAL A 103 -0.71 -4.65 -6.93
CA VAL A 103 -1.60 -5.12 -5.86
C VAL A 103 -1.92 -6.58 -6.11
N VAL A 104 -1.63 -7.43 -5.14
CA VAL A 104 -1.98 -8.85 -5.11
C VAL A 104 -3.03 -9.06 -4.05
N ILE A 105 -4.09 -9.79 -4.38
CA ILE A 105 -5.14 -10.20 -3.46
C ILE A 105 -5.28 -11.71 -3.59
N CYS A 106 -5.15 -12.44 -2.49
CA CYS A 106 -5.28 -13.89 -2.52
C CYS A 106 -5.88 -14.48 -1.25
N ARG A 107 -6.45 -15.67 -1.37
CA ARG A 107 -6.84 -16.51 -0.23
C ARG A 107 -5.90 -17.69 -0.08
N GLY A 108 -5.28 -17.83 1.08
CA GLY A 108 -4.32 -18.90 1.40
C GLY A 108 -2.87 -18.42 1.50
N ASN A 109 -1.92 -19.33 1.25
CA ASN A 109 -0.49 -19.05 1.45
C ASN A 109 0.05 -18.13 0.34
N ILE A 110 0.28 -16.87 0.69
CA ILE A 110 0.78 -15.83 -0.22
C ILE A 110 2.11 -16.23 -0.88
N ASP A 111 3.05 -16.85 -0.18
CA ASP A 111 4.36 -17.20 -0.74
C ASP A 111 4.24 -18.24 -1.86
N LYS A 112 3.38 -19.25 -1.67
CA LYS A 112 3.07 -20.22 -2.74
C LYS A 112 2.40 -19.55 -3.93
N MET A 113 1.48 -18.62 -3.70
CA MET A 113 0.77 -17.92 -4.76
C MET A 113 1.70 -17.02 -5.58
N LEU A 114 2.58 -16.27 -4.91
CA LEU A 114 3.59 -15.44 -5.59
C LEU A 114 4.55 -16.32 -6.41
N ALA A 115 5.04 -17.41 -5.83
CA ALA A 115 5.97 -18.32 -6.51
C ALA A 115 5.38 -19.00 -7.75
N ASN A 116 4.08 -19.30 -7.72
CA ASN A 116 3.38 -19.99 -8.81
C ASN A 116 2.94 -19.04 -9.93
N TYR A 117 2.53 -17.82 -9.60
CA TYR A 117 1.87 -16.94 -10.56
C TYR A 117 2.68 -15.72 -10.99
N LEU A 118 3.67 -15.28 -10.21
CA LEU A 118 4.52 -14.15 -10.58
C LEU A 118 5.91 -14.66 -10.96
N LYS A 119 5.98 -15.18 -12.19
CA LYS A 119 7.19 -15.73 -12.80
C LYS A 119 8.04 -14.66 -13.47
N GLY A 120 9.33 -14.94 -13.61
CA GLY A 120 10.26 -14.15 -14.41
C GLY A 120 10.27 -14.63 -15.86
N GLU A 121 11.40 -14.43 -16.54
CA GLU A 121 11.59 -14.84 -17.94
C GLU A 121 11.66 -16.37 -18.10
N THR A 122 12.09 -17.09 -17.06
CA THR A 122 12.14 -18.55 -17.03
C THR A 122 11.21 -19.12 -15.95
N ASP A 123 10.85 -20.39 -16.08
CA ASP A 123 9.95 -21.07 -15.12
C ASP A 123 10.53 -21.18 -13.71
N ASP A 124 11.86 -21.18 -13.59
CA ASP A 124 12.59 -21.22 -12.31
C ASP A 124 12.65 -19.85 -11.61
N MET A 125 12.41 -18.77 -12.35
CA MET A 125 12.36 -17.42 -11.81
C MET A 125 10.98 -17.13 -11.23
N TYR A 126 10.93 -16.74 -9.96
CA TYR A 126 9.67 -16.40 -9.31
C TYR A 126 9.84 -15.38 -8.20
N MET A 127 8.80 -14.59 -7.99
CA MET A 127 8.75 -13.61 -6.91
C MET A 127 8.68 -14.31 -5.54
N LYS A 128 9.52 -13.88 -4.60
CA LYS A 128 9.48 -14.31 -3.20
C LYS A 128 9.69 -13.12 -2.25
N ARG A 129 9.22 -13.25 -1.01
CA ARG A 129 9.46 -12.26 0.05
C ARG A 129 10.75 -12.57 0.79
N ILE A 130 11.51 -11.54 1.14
CA ILE A 130 12.72 -11.62 1.95
C ILE A 130 12.33 -11.29 3.40
N THR A 131 12.65 -12.20 4.33
CA THR A 131 12.49 -12.02 5.79
C THR A 131 11.16 -11.33 6.16
N PRO A 132 10.01 -12.00 5.94
CA PRO A 132 8.72 -11.34 5.95
C PRO A 132 8.37 -10.80 7.34
N CYS A 133 8.36 -9.47 7.50
CA CYS A 133 7.70 -8.86 8.65
C CYS A 133 6.18 -8.82 8.41
N LYS A 134 5.42 -8.78 9.51
CA LYS A 134 3.95 -8.99 9.52
C LYS A 134 3.18 -8.19 8.46
N ASN A 135 3.53 -6.93 8.22
CA ASN A 135 2.80 -6.03 7.32
C ASN A 135 3.68 -5.31 6.27
N SER A 136 4.97 -5.61 6.22
CA SER A 136 5.92 -4.93 5.33
C SER A 136 7.17 -5.77 5.12
N GLY A 137 7.92 -5.49 4.07
CA GLY A 137 9.21 -6.13 3.86
C GLY A 137 9.76 -5.83 2.48
N LEU A 138 10.70 -6.67 2.05
CA LEU A 138 11.26 -6.65 0.72
C LEU A 138 10.83 -7.89 -0.06
N TRP A 139 10.71 -7.75 -1.37
CA TRP A 139 10.54 -8.86 -2.29
C TRP A 139 11.72 -8.87 -3.26
N GLU A 140 12.03 -10.05 -3.76
CA GLU A 140 13.00 -10.26 -4.84
C GLU A 140 12.45 -11.30 -5.82
N MET A 141 12.92 -11.23 -7.06
CA MET A 141 12.73 -12.27 -8.04
C MET A 141 13.88 -13.28 -7.89
N LYS A 142 13.56 -14.54 -7.59
CA LYS A 142 14.59 -15.58 -7.54
C LYS A 142 15.23 -15.71 -8.92
N GLY A 143 16.56 -15.70 -8.98
CA GLY A 143 17.30 -15.80 -10.24
C GLY A 143 17.46 -14.47 -10.98
N ASP A 144 17.09 -13.34 -10.36
CA ASP A 144 17.22 -12.00 -10.94
C ASP A 144 17.60 -10.97 -9.86
N ALA A 145 18.11 -9.81 -10.29
CA ALA A 145 18.35 -8.65 -9.43
C ALA A 145 17.07 -7.80 -9.20
N MET A 146 15.94 -8.16 -9.81
CA MET A 146 14.66 -7.47 -9.59
C MET A 146 14.16 -7.60 -8.16
N GLY A 147 13.76 -6.47 -7.56
CA GLY A 147 13.20 -6.45 -6.21
C GLY A 147 12.68 -5.07 -5.78
N GLY A 148 12.14 -5.02 -4.56
CA GLY A 148 11.62 -3.77 -4.01
C GLY A 148 10.85 -3.92 -2.70
N PRO A 149 10.28 -2.82 -2.18
CA PRO A 149 9.48 -2.85 -0.97
C PRO A 149 8.08 -3.35 -1.24
N TYR A 150 7.51 -4.02 -0.23
CA TYR A 150 6.08 -4.34 -0.17
C TYR A 150 5.43 -3.88 1.14
N ARG A 151 4.10 -3.75 1.10
CA ARG A 151 3.20 -3.64 2.25
C ARG A 151 2.14 -4.72 2.16
N MET A 152 1.66 -5.19 3.30
CA MET A 152 0.69 -6.27 3.34
C MET A 152 -0.32 -6.04 4.46
N ARG A 153 -1.57 -6.44 4.20
CA ARG A 153 -2.62 -6.55 5.20
C ARG A 153 -3.27 -7.92 5.07
N GLN A 154 -3.34 -8.63 6.18
CA GLN A 154 -4.11 -9.86 6.30
C GLN A 154 -5.44 -9.55 6.99
N ILE A 155 -6.51 -10.10 6.46
CA ILE A 155 -7.86 -9.96 6.97
C ILE A 155 -8.38 -11.36 7.25
N LYS A 156 -8.70 -11.62 8.52
CA LYS A 156 -9.27 -12.90 8.93
C LYS A 156 -10.68 -13.00 8.40
N ASP A 157 -10.91 -13.98 7.53
CA ASP A 157 -12.23 -14.32 7.03
C ASP A 157 -12.74 -15.48 7.89
N GLY A 158 -13.53 -15.20 8.93
CA GLY A 158 -13.93 -16.20 9.92
C GLY A 158 -14.69 -17.42 9.38
N LYS A 159 -15.01 -17.45 8.08
CA LYS A 159 -15.68 -18.55 7.39
C LYS A 159 -14.85 -19.18 6.27
N GLN A 160 -13.79 -18.51 5.81
CA GLN A 160 -12.98 -18.94 4.67
C GLN A 160 -11.49 -18.86 5.00
N ARG A 161 -10.62 -19.11 4.02
CA ARG A 161 -9.19 -18.85 4.20
C ARG A 161 -8.96 -17.35 4.32
N ASP A 162 -8.02 -16.97 5.19
CA ASP A 162 -7.59 -15.59 5.38
C ASP A 162 -7.28 -14.91 4.05
N LEU A 163 -7.81 -13.69 3.91
CA LEU A 163 -7.59 -12.85 2.75
C LEU A 163 -6.31 -12.04 2.97
N THR A 164 -5.34 -12.20 2.06
CA THR A 164 -4.09 -11.44 2.08
C THR A 164 -4.10 -10.46 0.93
N ILE A 165 -3.86 -9.18 1.24
CA ILE A 165 -3.62 -8.13 0.26
C ILE A 165 -2.18 -7.68 0.41
N LEU A 166 -1.39 -7.83 -0.65
CA LEU A 166 0.01 -7.44 -0.70
C LEU A 166 0.22 -6.43 -1.83
N THR A 167 0.79 -5.28 -1.52
CA THR A 167 1.13 -4.25 -2.49
C THR A 167 2.63 -4.11 -2.60
N PHE A 168 3.16 -3.99 -3.82
CA PHE A 168 4.60 -3.91 -4.03
C PHE A 168 4.96 -2.99 -5.20
N VAL A 169 6.19 -2.47 -5.15
CA VAL A 169 6.72 -1.58 -6.18
C VAL A 169 7.96 -2.20 -6.81
N TYR A 170 8.04 -2.12 -8.14
CA TYR A 170 9.29 -2.25 -8.89
C TYR A 170 9.61 -0.90 -9.54
N ALA A 171 10.74 -0.30 -9.19
CA ALA A 171 11.14 0.99 -9.76
C ALA A 171 12.67 1.14 -9.67
N PRO A 172 13.44 0.49 -10.56
CA PRO A 172 14.90 0.43 -10.47
C PRO A 172 15.54 1.82 -10.59
N SER A 173 15.02 2.67 -11.47
CA SER A 173 15.62 3.96 -11.84
C SER A 173 15.04 5.17 -11.09
N MET A 174 14.22 4.97 -10.05
CA MET A 174 13.58 6.09 -9.33
C MET A 174 13.33 5.84 -7.83
N LYS A 175 13.00 6.93 -7.12
CA LYS A 175 12.67 6.89 -5.69
C LYS A 175 11.34 6.16 -5.46
N LYS A 176 11.41 5.08 -4.67
CA LYS A 176 10.26 4.18 -4.38
C LYS A 176 9.33 4.67 -3.26
N ARG A 177 9.76 5.64 -2.43
CA ARG A 177 9.04 6.09 -1.21
C ARG A 177 7.59 6.47 -1.48
N ASN A 178 7.35 7.36 -2.44
CA ASN A 178 6.01 7.88 -2.70
C ASN A 178 5.12 6.81 -3.35
N LEU A 179 5.70 5.96 -4.22
CA LEU A 179 4.98 4.85 -4.84
C LEU A 179 4.49 3.83 -3.82
N ILE A 180 5.35 3.42 -2.88
CA ILE A 180 4.95 2.47 -1.84
C ILE A 180 3.98 3.10 -0.84
N GLN A 181 4.09 4.41 -0.57
CA GLN A 181 3.15 5.13 0.30
C GLN A 181 1.75 5.23 -0.31
N GLN A 182 1.64 5.52 -1.60
CA GLN A 182 0.38 5.46 -2.34
C GLN A 182 -0.27 4.08 -2.24
N LEU A 183 0.53 3.03 -2.42
CA LEU A 183 0.07 1.64 -2.28
C LEU A 183 -0.22 1.22 -0.83
N GLU A 184 0.45 1.81 0.15
CA GLU A 184 0.16 1.60 1.57
C GLU A 184 -1.22 2.19 1.89
N ALA A 185 -1.58 3.35 1.34
CA ALA A 185 -2.89 3.97 1.52
C ALA A 185 -4.04 3.09 0.99
N VAL A 186 -3.85 2.38 -0.12
CA VAL A 186 -4.81 1.41 -0.67
C VAL A 186 -5.26 0.40 0.40
N LEU A 187 -4.32 -0.13 1.19
CA LEU A 187 -4.61 -1.12 2.23
C LEU A 187 -5.52 -0.57 3.35
N TYR A 188 -5.50 0.75 3.59
CA TYR A 188 -6.34 1.41 4.60
C TYR A 188 -7.77 1.67 4.11
N THR A 189 -8.03 1.58 2.81
CA THR A 189 -9.37 1.78 2.23
C THR A 189 -10.24 0.53 2.28
N ILE A 190 -9.63 -0.63 2.61
CA ILE A 190 -10.31 -1.92 2.59
C ILE A 190 -11.41 -1.98 3.65
N ASN A 191 -12.62 -2.29 3.21
CA ASN A 191 -13.77 -2.56 4.05
C ASN A 191 -14.62 -3.70 3.47
N TYR A 192 -15.35 -4.39 4.33
CA TYR A 192 -16.45 -5.24 3.90
C TYR A 192 -17.63 -4.33 3.61
N GLY A 193 -18.13 -4.34 2.37
CA GLY A 193 -19.39 -3.67 2.08
C GLY A 193 -20.43 -4.17 3.09
N ARG A 194 -21.14 -3.25 3.75
CA ARG A 194 -22.29 -3.63 4.57
C ARG A 194 -23.19 -4.52 3.68
N LYS A 195 -23.51 -5.70 4.18
CA LYS A 195 -24.53 -6.56 3.57
C LYS A 195 -25.87 -5.84 3.60
#